data_AF-A0A2S7NQZ4-F1
#
_entry.id   AF-A0A2S7NQZ4-F1
#
_cell.length_a   1.000
_cell.length_b   1.000
_cell.length_c   1.000
_cell.angle_alpha   90.00
_cell.angle_beta   90.00
_cell.angle_gamma   90.00
#
_symmetry.space_group_name_H-M   'P 1'
#
loop_
_entity.id
_entity.type
_entity.pdbx_description
1 polymer ?
#
loop_
_entity_poly.entity_id
_entity_poly.type
_entity_poly.pdbx_seq_one_letter_code
_entity_poly.pdbx_strand_id
1 'polypeptide(L)'
;MSACPACDRPLILPPAFAFLAIQFPRVKASLDCDRTMPRCKECERAAAEKRAADVILPPPYYTNPVAQIRKQIDLAQELIKEGVRKEELEKELPVLKRKWAKRMHRREANVRNAWHEYWEIWGWEEGQPRA
;
A
#
# COMPACT_ATOMS: atom_id res chain seq x y z
N MET A 1 14.37 1.60 30.48
CA MET A 1 13.61 1.38 29.22
C MET A 1 14.58 0.77 28.21
N SER A 2 14.24 -0.36 27.61
CA SER A 2 15.03 -0.97 26.54
C SER A 2 14.84 -0.19 25.24
N ALA A 3 15.94 0.15 24.57
CA ALA A 3 15.93 0.81 23.26
C ALA A 3 16.03 -0.22 22.13
N CYS A 4 15.50 0.12 20.96
CA CYS A 4 15.63 -0.67 19.75
C CYS A 4 17.08 -0.63 19.25
N PRO A 5 17.74 -1.77 19.00
CA PRO A 5 19.13 -1.79 18.53
C PRO A 5 19.30 -1.25 17.10
N ALA A 6 18.22 -1.09 16.34
CA ALA A 6 18.27 -0.62 14.96
C ALA A 6 18.08 0.90 14.80
N CYS A 7 17.42 1.56 15.76
CA CYS A 7 17.04 2.97 15.62
C CYS A 7 17.05 3.77 16.93
N ASP A 8 17.51 3.16 18.03
CA ASP A 8 17.59 3.73 19.38
C ASP A 8 16.26 4.24 19.98
N ARG A 9 15.14 4.01 19.30
CA ARG A 9 13.80 4.37 19.79
C ARG A 9 13.37 3.44 20.93
N PRO A 10 12.55 3.93 21.87
CA PRO A 10 12.02 3.09 22.95
C PRO A 10 11.24 1.89 22.42
N LEU A 11 11.48 0.72 23.01
CA LEU A 11 10.60 -0.43 22.82
C LEU A 11 9.35 -0.26 23.70
N ILE A 12 8.18 -0.51 23.12
CA ILE A 12 6.89 -0.38 23.81
C ILE A 12 6.11 -1.68 23.67
N LEU A 13 5.22 -1.95 24.62
CA LEU A 13 4.31 -3.09 24.54
C LEU A 13 3.23 -2.82 23.48
N PRO A 14 2.90 -3.81 22.64
CA PRO A 14 1.72 -3.74 21.78
C PRO A 14 0.44 -3.46 22.59
N PRO A 15 -0.52 -2.72 22.03
CA PRO A 15 -1.80 -2.50 22.67
C PRO A 15 -2.55 -3.82 22.93
N ALA A 16 -3.31 -3.84 24.01
CA ALA A 16 -4.16 -4.98 24.36
C ALA A 16 -5.20 -5.27 23.26
N PHE A 17 -5.62 -6.54 23.16
CA PHE A 17 -6.67 -6.96 22.22
C PHE A 17 -7.96 -6.13 22.34
N ALA A 18 -8.41 -5.86 23.57
CA ALA A 18 -9.61 -5.08 23.82
C ALA A 18 -9.48 -3.63 23.30
N PHE A 19 -8.30 -3.02 23.45
CA PHE A 19 -8.04 -1.69 22.93
C PHE A 19 -8.16 -1.66 21.40
N LEU A 20 -7.53 -2.62 20.71
CA LEU A 20 -7.62 -2.74 19.26
C LEU A 20 -9.05 -2.97 18.78
N ALA A 21 -9.81 -3.85 19.45
CA ALA A 21 -11.19 -4.14 19.10
C ALA A 21 -12.12 -2.92 19.23
N ILE A 22 -11.89 -2.07 20.24
CA ILE A 22 -12.68 -0.87 20.49
C ILE A 22 -12.30 0.26 19.51
N GLN A 23 -11.01 0.53 19.36
CA GLN A 23 -10.52 1.65 18.56
C GLN A 23 -10.50 1.36 17.06
N PHE A 24 -10.26 0.11 16.68
CA PHE A 24 -10.07 -0.33 15.30
C PHE A 24 -10.92 -1.58 15.00
N PRO A 25 -12.26 -1.49 15.05
CA PRO A 25 -13.15 -2.66 14.95
C PRO A 25 -13.07 -3.42 13.62
N ARG A 26 -12.50 -2.80 12.58
CA ARG A 26 -12.27 -3.42 11.26
C ARG A 26 -10.95 -4.18 11.16
N VAL A 27 -10.07 -4.04 12.15
CA VAL A 27 -8.77 -4.69 12.20
C VAL A 27 -8.86 -5.86 13.15
N LYS A 28 -8.61 -7.07 12.64
CA LYS A 28 -8.52 -8.25 13.49
C LYS A 28 -7.12 -8.29 14.12
N ALA A 29 -7.05 -8.20 15.44
CA ALA A 29 -5.77 -8.29 16.14
C ALA A 29 -5.08 -9.65 15.89
N SER A 30 -3.78 -9.63 15.59
CA SER A 30 -2.99 -10.85 15.32
C SER A 30 -2.90 -11.70 16.58
N LEU A 31 -3.23 -12.99 16.49
CA LEU A 31 -3.10 -13.94 17.60
C LEU A 31 -1.66 -14.45 17.76
N ASP A 32 -0.84 -14.34 16.71
CA ASP A 32 0.55 -14.80 16.69
C ASP A 32 1.51 -13.78 17.33
N CYS A 33 1.05 -12.54 17.55
CA CYS A 33 1.83 -11.53 18.23
C CYS A 33 1.76 -11.70 19.75
N ASP A 34 2.88 -12.08 20.37
CA ASP A 34 3.06 -11.95 21.82
C ASP A 34 3.09 -10.47 22.23
N ARG A 35 2.04 -10.04 22.94
CA ARG A 35 1.87 -8.66 23.41
C ARG A 35 2.53 -8.37 24.75
N THR A 36 3.15 -9.38 25.36
CA THR A 36 3.93 -9.23 26.60
C THR A 36 5.38 -8.85 26.34
N MET A 37 5.83 -8.98 25.09
CA MET A 37 7.18 -8.60 24.65
C MET A 37 7.21 -7.17 24.06
N PRO A 38 8.13 -6.30 24.52
CA PRO A 38 8.33 -4.98 23.92
C PRO A 38 8.81 -5.05 22.47
N ARG A 39 8.26 -4.20 21.60
CA ARG A 39 8.57 -4.12 20.16
C ARG A 39 8.86 -2.68 19.75
N CYS A 40 9.55 -2.51 18.63
CA CYS A 40 9.82 -1.18 18.07
C CYS A 40 8.74 -0.81 17.06
N LYS A 41 7.72 -0.05 17.51
CA LYS A 41 6.63 0.44 16.66
C LYS A 41 7.14 1.19 15.44
N GLU A 42 8.17 2.01 15.60
CA GLU A 42 8.76 2.81 14.52
C GLU A 42 9.42 1.96 13.44
N CYS A 43 10.20 0.94 13.82
CA CYS A 43 10.79 0.02 12.84
C CYS A 43 9.73 -0.82 12.12
N GLU A 44 8.69 -1.27 12.82
CA GLU A 44 7.60 -2.03 12.21
C GLU A 44 6.77 -1.18 11.26
N ARG A 45 6.56 0.10 11.60
CA ARG A 45 5.94 1.08 10.70
C ARG A 45 6.80 1.29 9.46
N ALA A 46 8.09 1.56 9.63
CA ALA A 46 9.03 1.74 8.51
C ALA A 46 9.09 0.49 7.60
N ALA A 47 9.00 -0.72 8.17
CA ALA A 47 8.93 -1.95 7.41
C ALA A 47 7.62 -2.06 6.60
N ALA A 48 6.48 -1.70 7.19
CA ALA A 48 5.19 -1.66 6.49
C ALA A 48 5.18 -0.61 5.36
N GLU A 49 5.72 0.58 5.63
CA GLU A 49 5.90 1.65 4.64
C GLU A 49 6.76 1.19 3.47
N LYS A 50 7.90 0.54 3.76
CA LYS A 50 8.77 -0.01 2.72
C LYS A 50 8.03 -1.04 1.86
N ARG A 51 7.32 -2.00 2.47
CA ARG A 51 6.53 -2.99 1.71
C ARG A 51 5.46 -2.32 0.86
N ALA A 52 4.79 -1.31 1.38
CA ALA A 52 3.79 -0.55 0.63
C ALA A 52 4.41 0.23 -0.54
N ALA A 53 5.60 0.81 -0.34
CA ALA A 53 6.36 1.48 -1.39
C ALA A 53 6.81 0.49 -2.47
N ASP A 54 7.29 -0.70 -2.08
CA ASP A 54 7.68 -1.77 -3.01
C ASP A 54 6.48 -2.28 -3.83
N VAL A 55 5.25 -2.21 -3.33
CA VAL A 55 4.05 -2.50 -4.14
C VAL A 55 3.82 -1.43 -5.22
N ILE A 56 4.11 -0.16 -4.93
CA ILE A 56 3.92 0.96 -5.85
C ILE A 56 5.06 1.01 -6.90
N LEU A 57 6.28 0.79 -6.44
CA LEU A 57 7.53 0.81 -7.20
C LEU A 57 8.26 -0.53 -7.01
N PRO A 58 7.79 -1.60 -7.67
CA PRO A 58 8.36 -2.92 -7.49
C PRO A 58 9.84 -2.97 -7.89
N PRO A 59 10.72 -3.52 -7.03
CA PRO A 59 12.08 -3.84 -7.41
C PRO A 59 12.11 -4.94 -8.48
N PRO A 60 13.21 -5.07 -9.24
CA PRO A 60 14.43 -4.26 -9.18
C PRO A 60 14.35 -2.95 -10.00
N TYR A 61 13.31 -2.80 -10.83
CA TYR A 61 13.27 -1.72 -11.81
C TYR A 61 12.65 -0.43 -11.28
N TYR A 62 11.95 -0.47 -10.14
CA TYR A 62 11.31 0.69 -9.49
C TYR A 62 10.41 1.49 -10.45
N THR A 63 9.79 0.81 -11.42
CA THR A 63 8.86 1.41 -12.37
C THR A 63 7.44 1.25 -11.87
N ASN A 64 6.64 2.33 -11.86
CA ASN A 64 5.24 2.29 -11.49
C ASN A 64 4.37 1.73 -12.64
N PRO A 65 3.85 0.49 -12.56
CA PRO A 65 3.15 -0.15 -13.68
C PRO A 65 1.78 0.48 -13.97
N VAL A 66 1.19 1.16 -12.98
CA VAL A 66 -0.07 1.90 -13.13
C VAL A 66 0.19 3.21 -13.86
N ALA A 67 1.26 3.92 -13.49
CA ALA A 67 1.65 5.17 -14.15
C ALA A 67 2.04 4.94 -15.61
N GLN A 68 2.68 3.82 -15.95
CA GLN A 68 3.00 3.46 -17.33
C GLN A 68 1.75 3.33 -18.20
N ILE A 69 0.73 2.60 -17.73
CA ILE A 69 -0.53 2.47 -18.49
C ILE A 69 -1.22 3.84 -18.57
N ARG A 70 -1.14 4.67 -17.52
CA ARG A 70 -1.70 6.02 -17.58
C ARG A 70 -1.06 6.86 -18.67
N LYS A 71 0.28 6.85 -18.77
CA LYS A 71 1.01 7.51 -19.86
C LYS A 71 0.58 7.02 -21.24
N GLN A 72 0.33 5.72 -21.40
CA GLN A 72 -0.18 5.15 -22.66
C GLN A 72 -1.59 5.66 -22.99
N ILE A 73 -2.47 5.77 -21.99
CA ILE A 73 -3.81 6.33 -22.15
C ILE A 73 -3.73 7.80 -22.57
N ASP A 74 -2.93 8.60 -21.86
CA ASP A 74 -2.81 10.03 -22.13
C ASP A 74 -2.23 10.25 -23.56
N LEU A 75 -1.20 9.49 -23.94
CA LEU A 75 -0.64 9.54 -25.31
C LEU A 75 -1.67 9.13 -26.38
N ALA A 76 -2.42 8.04 -26.15
CA ALA A 76 -3.45 7.61 -27.10
C ALA A 76 -4.54 8.68 -27.26
N GLN A 77 -4.91 9.38 -26.19
CA GLN A 77 -5.88 10.48 -26.25
C GLN A 77 -5.35 11.68 -27.04
N GLU A 78 -4.08 12.05 -26.89
CA GLU A 78 -3.48 13.13 -27.68
C GLU A 78 -3.40 12.76 -29.17
N LEU A 79 -2.96 11.54 -29.51
CA LEU A 79 -2.89 11.09 -30.91
C LEU A 79 -4.28 11.05 -31.59
N ILE A 80 -5.32 10.65 -30.85
CA ILE A 80 -6.71 10.72 -31.34
C ILE A 80 -7.12 12.16 -31.65
N LYS A 81 -6.76 13.13 -30.79
CA LYS A 81 -7.06 14.55 -31.01
C LYS A 81 -6.34 15.09 -32.24
N GLU A 82 -5.11 14.66 -32.47
CA GLU A 82 -4.31 15.02 -33.65
C GLU A 82 -4.76 14.31 -34.94
N GLY A 83 -5.73 13.37 -34.84
CA GLY A 83 -6.23 12.60 -35.98
C GLY A 83 -5.32 11.46 -36.42
N VAL A 84 -4.27 11.16 -35.66
CA VAL A 84 -3.29 10.11 -35.97
C VAL A 84 -3.80 8.77 -35.47
N ARG A 85 -3.89 7.76 -36.36
CA ARG A 85 -4.37 6.39 -36.04
C ARG A 85 -5.69 6.38 -35.27
N LYS A 86 -6.56 7.35 -35.54
CA LYS A 86 -7.77 7.65 -34.75
C LYS A 86 -8.68 6.43 -34.56
N GLU A 87 -9.08 5.79 -35.65
CA GLU A 87 -10.03 4.65 -35.61
C GLU A 87 -9.50 3.44 -34.84
N GLU A 88 -8.19 3.19 -34.91
CA GLU A 88 -7.52 2.12 -34.18
C GLU A 88 -7.45 2.46 -32.68
N LEU A 89 -6.97 3.65 -32.34
CA LEU A 89 -6.81 4.08 -30.95
C LEU A 89 -8.15 4.28 -30.23
N GLU A 90 -9.21 4.70 -30.93
CA GLU A 90 -10.56 4.78 -30.35
C GLU A 90 -11.09 3.41 -29.92
N LYS A 91 -10.70 2.33 -30.59
CA LYS A 91 -11.04 0.94 -30.22
C LYS A 91 -10.16 0.42 -29.07
N GLU A 92 -8.88 0.79 -29.05
CA GLU A 92 -7.92 0.33 -28.03
C GLU A 92 -8.04 1.07 -26.70
N LEU A 93 -8.37 2.36 -26.72
CA LEU A 93 -8.42 3.23 -25.54
C LEU A 93 -9.33 2.69 -24.42
N PRO A 94 -10.55 2.17 -24.70
CA PRO A 94 -11.37 1.52 -23.69
C PRO A 94 -10.68 0.31 -23.02
N VAL A 95 -9.90 -0.47 -23.77
CA VAL A 95 -9.18 -1.64 -23.26
C VAL A 95 -8.06 -1.19 -22.32
N LEU A 96 -7.29 -0.17 -22.70
CA LEU A 96 -6.26 0.43 -21.86
C LEU A 96 -6.85 0.99 -20.55
N LYS A 97 -7.97 1.71 -20.63
CA LYS A 97 -8.69 2.24 -19.45
C LYS A 97 -9.14 1.13 -18.50
N ARG A 98 -9.72 0.04 -19.01
CA ARG A 98 -10.11 -1.13 -18.19
C ARG A 98 -8.88 -1.79 -17.54
N LYS A 99 -7.79 -1.95 -18.29
CA LYS A 99 -6.53 -2.51 -17.79
C LYS A 99 -5.94 -1.64 -16.68
N TRP A 100 -5.96 -0.32 -16.86
CA TRP A 100 -5.52 0.65 -15.86
C TRP A 100 -6.34 0.53 -14.57
N ALA A 101 -7.67 0.55 -14.68
CA ALA A 101 -8.56 0.42 -13.51
C ALA A 101 -8.33 -0.88 -12.74
N LYS A 102 -8.22 -2.02 -13.45
CA LYS A 102 -7.92 -3.31 -12.82
C LYS A 102 -6.58 -3.31 -12.08
N ARG A 103 -5.52 -2.74 -12.67
CA ARG A 103 -4.21 -2.66 -12.02
C ARG A 103 -4.21 -1.69 -10.85
N MET A 104 -4.92 -0.58 -10.96
CA MET A 104 -5.08 0.41 -9.89
C MET A 104 -5.73 -0.24 -8.66
N HIS A 105 -6.88 -0.90 -8.83
CA HIS A 105 -7.54 -1.60 -7.72
C HIS A 105 -6.68 -2.70 -7.09
N ARG A 106 -5.96 -3.49 -7.92
CA ARG A 106 -5.05 -4.50 -7.40
C ARG A 106 -3.91 -3.88 -6.60
N ARG A 107 -3.34 -2.77 -7.07
CA ARG A 107 -2.29 -2.03 -6.36
C ARG A 107 -2.80 -1.54 -5.02
N GLU A 108 -3.97 -0.91 -4.97
CA GLU A 108 -4.59 -0.43 -3.72
C GLU A 108 -4.83 -1.57 -2.72
N ALA A 109 -5.35 -2.71 -3.18
CA ALA A 109 -5.51 -3.89 -2.33
C ALA A 109 -4.16 -4.40 -1.80
N ASN A 110 -3.14 -4.49 -2.65
CA ASN A 110 -1.82 -4.94 -2.24
C ASN A 110 -1.13 -3.96 -1.27
N VAL A 111 -1.31 -2.65 -1.47
CA VAL A 111 -0.81 -1.62 -0.55
C VAL A 111 -1.48 -1.78 0.81
N ARG A 112 -2.81 -1.97 0.87
CA ARG A 112 -3.51 -2.27 2.13
C ARG A 112 -2.97 -3.54 2.79
N ASN A 113 -2.77 -4.60 2.02
CA ASN A 113 -2.22 -5.86 2.53
C ASN A 113 -0.80 -5.70 3.11
N ALA A 114 0.05 -4.83 2.53
CA ALA A 114 1.40 -4.56 3.04
C ALA A 114 1.41 -3.93 4.45
N TRP A 115 0.34 -3.23 4.80
CA TRP A 115 0.11 -2.63 6.11
C TRP A 115 -0.60 -3.55 7.10
N HIS A 116 -1.21 -4.65 6.63
CA HIS A 116 -2.07 -5.49 7.45
C HIS A 116 -1.38 -5.97 8.71
N GLU A 117 -0.18 -6.58 8.60
CA GLU A 117 0.62 -7.05 9.74
C GLU A 117 0.86 -5.97 10.80
N TYR A 118 1.11 -4.73 10.37
CA TYR A 118 1.32 -3.62 11.30
C TYR A 118 0.02 -3.27 12.02
N TRP A 119 -1.10 -3.18 11.29
CA TRP A 119 -2.40 -2.86 11.88
C TRP A 119 -2.86 -3.93 12.87
N GLU A 120 -2.65 -5.20 12.58
CA GLU A 120 -3.03 -6.30 13.47
C GLU A 120 -2.32 -6.23 14.84
N ILE A 121 -1.20 -5.51 14.93
CA ILE A 121 -0.42 -5.31 16.16
C ILE A 121 -0.73 -3.95 16.79
N TRP A 122 -0.69 -2.87 16.00
CA TRP A 122 -0.70 -1.49 16.50
C TRP A 122 -1.98 -0.71 16.24
N GLY A 123 -2.85 -1.21 15.36
CA GLY A 123 -3.98 -0.46 14.83
C GLY A 123 -3.59 0.49 13.69
N TRP A 124 -4.56 1.25 13.21
CA TRP A 124 -4.41 2.19 12.10
C TRP A 124 -4.11 3.61 12.59
N GLU A 125 -3.32 4.36 11.84
CA GLU A 125 -3.01 5.77 12.09
C GLU A 125 -3.31 6.64 10.86
N GLU A 126 -3.53 7.94 11.09
CA GLU A 126 -3.73 8.90 10.00
C GLU A 126 -2.55 8.88 9.01
N GLY A 127 -2.87 8.99 7.72
CA GLY A 127 -1.89 8.88 6.63
C GLY A 127 -1.67 7.46 6.10
N GLN A 128 -2.12 6.42 6.82
CA GLN A 128 -2.07 5.04 6.33
C GLN A 128 -3.26 4.73 5.40
N PRO A 129 -3.10 3.84 4.40
CA PRO A 129 -4.21 3.46 3.51
C PRO A 129 -5.36 2.91 4.34
N ARG A 130 -6.60 3.34 4.10
CA ARG A 130 -7.74 2.91 4.93
C ARG A 130 -8.11 1.46 4.65
N ALA A 131 -8.50 0.72 5.69
CA ALA A 131 -9.06 -0.64 5.58
C ALA A 131 -10.39 -0.65 4.81
#